data_AF-A0A6J2YVS6-F1
#
_entry.id   AF-A0A6J2YVS6-F1
#
_cell.length_a   1.000
_cell.length_b   1.000
_cell.length_c   1.000
_cell.angle_alpha   90.00
_cell.angle_beta   90.00
_cell.angle_gamma   90.00
#
_symmetry.space_group_name_H-M   'P 1'
#
loop_
_entity.id
_entity.type
_entity.pdbx_description
1 polymer ?
#
loop_
_entity_poly.entity_id
_entity_poly.type
_entity_poly.pdbx_seq_one_letter_code
_entity_poly.pdbx_strand_id
1 'polypeptide(L)'
;MLMPKKNRVAIYEYLFKEGAMVAKKDFHAPKHPELENIPNLEVIKALQSLKSKGYVREQFAWRHYYWYLTNPGIEYLRNFLHLPSEIVPSTLKRLVRVESARPRPAGSLRTEGGPLAKGAEDRAGYRRTPGGPGSDKKADVGPGTGDVEFRAGFGRGRPT
;
A
#
# COMPACT_ATOMS: atom_id res chain seq x y z
N MET A 1 21.95 -17.62 19.72
CA MET A 1 21.12 -18.60 20.45
C MET A 1 21.43 -19.97 19.88
N LEU A 2 21.64 -20.98 20.73
CA LEU A 2 21.77 -22.36 20.29
C LEU A 2 20.38 -22.85 19.86
N MET A 3 20.27 -23.41 18.64
CA MET A 3 19.03 -23.88 18.05
C MET A 3 19.30 -25.17 17.27
N PRO A 4 18.39 -26.15 17.27
CA PRO A 4 18.50 -27.32 16.40
C PRO A 4 18.65 -26.90 14.93
N LYS A 5 19.59 -27.54 14.20
CA LYS A 5 19.83 -27.23 12.77
C LYS A 5 18.55 -27.39 11.94
N LYS A 6 17.72 -28.39 12.26
CA LYS A 6 16.44 -28.66 11.60
C LYS A 6 15.49 -27.46 11.68
N ASN A 7 15.31 -26.90 12.88
CA ASN A 7 14.42 -25.75 13.09
C ASN A 7 14.94 -24.50 12.39
N ARG A 8 16.26 -24.27 12.43
CA ARG A 8 16.87 -23.13 11.74
C ARG A 8 16.67 -23.18 10.23
N VAL A 9 16.86 -24.36 9.63
CA VAL A 9 16.65 -24.57 8.19
C VAL A 9 15.18 -24.35 7.84
N ALA A 10 14.23 -24.92 8.59
CA ALA A 10 12.80 -24.75 8.35
C ALA A 10 12.33 -23.28 8.44
N ILE A 11 12.84 -22.50 9.41
CA ILE A 11 12.56 -21.06 9.50
C ILE A 11 13.05 -20.32 8.23
N TYR A 12 14.24 -20.68 7.74
CA TYR A 12 14.84 -20.05 6.57
C TYR A 12 14.13 -20.44 5.27
N GLU A 13 13.73 -21.70 5.14
CA GLU A 13 12.93 -22.19 4.01
C GLU A 13 11.59 -21.46 3.94
N TYR A 14 10.89 -21.32 5.08
CA TYR A 14 9.62 -20.60 5.13
C TYR A 14 9.80 -19.12 4.78
N LEU A 15 10.79 -18.45 5.37
CA LEU A 15 11.09 -17.06 5.08
C LEU A 15 11.43 -16.85 3.59
N PHE A 16 12.18 -17.76 2.96
CA PHE A 16 12.52 -17.68 1.56
C PHE A 16 11.32 -17.94 0.64
N LYS A 17 10.45 -18.88 1.01
CA LYS A 17 9.23 -19.21 0.26
C LYS A 17 8.28 -18.01 0.20
N GLU A 18 7.95 -17.42 1.35
CA GLU A 18 6.98 -16.34 1.43
C GLU A 18 7.62 -14.98 1.10
N GLY A 19 8.87 -14.76 1.52
CA GLY A 19 9.57 -13.46 1.41
C GLY A 19 9.24 -12.47 2.53
N ALA A 20 8.32 -12.82 3.42
CA ALA A 20 7.97 -12.08 4.63
C ALA A 20 7.59 -13.06 5.75
N MET A 21 7.73 -12.64 7.00
CA MET A 21 7.29 -13.42 8.17
C MET A 21 6.79 -12.50 9.27
N VAL A 22 5.79 -12.97 10.03
CA VAL A 22 5.20 -12.21 11.15
C VAL A 22 5.21 -13.03 12.42
N ALA A 23 5.76 -12.51 13.52
CA ALA A 23 5.67 -13.16 14.82
C ALA A 23 5.15 -12.22 15.90
N LYS A 24 4.27 -12.72 16.77
CA LYS A 24 3.90 -12.02 18.00
C LYS A 24 5.10 -12.02 18.95
N LYS A 25 5.36 -10.91 19.65
CA LYS A 25 6.34 -10.80 20.73
C LYS A 25 5.83 -11.53 21.97
N ASP A 26 5.93 -12.84 21.91
CA ASP A 26 5.63 -13.78 22.97
C ASP A 26 6.69 -14.90 22.93
N PHE A 27 7.60 -14.88 23.90
CA PHE A 27 8.72 -15.82 23.94
C PHE A 27 8.34 -17.17 24.54
N HIS A 28 7.17 -17.27 25.18
CA HIS A 28 6.71 -18.49 25.86
C HIS A 28 5.72 -19.30 25.02
N ALA A 29 5.26 -18.76 23.90
CA ALA A 29 4.40 -19.48 22.98
C ALA A 29 5.10 -20.77 22.50
N PRO A 30 4.48 -21.95 22.74
CA PRO A 30 5.11 -23.25 22.46
C PRO A 30 5.31 -23.51 20.98
N LYS A 31 4.46 -22.91 20.13
CA LYS A 31 4.52 -23.01 18.67
C LYS A 31 4.22 -21.68 18.00
N HIS A 32 4.79 -21.49 16.82
CA HIS A 32 4.49 -20.38 15.92
C HIS A 32 3.28 -20.74 15.04
N PRO A 33 2.36 -19.79 14.70
CA PRO A 33 1.15 -20.11 13.93
C PRO A 33 1.44 -20.68 12.54
N GLU A 34 2.50 -20.24 11.87
CA GLU A 34 2.85 -20.69 10.51
C GLU A 34 3.80 -21.91 10.52
N LEU A 35 4.42 -22.23 11.66
CA LEU A 35 5.41 -23.30 11.81
C LEU A 35 5.00 -24.22 12.97
N GLU A 36 4.39 -25.36 12.63
CA GLU A 36 3.73 -26.24 13.59
C GLU A 36 4.66 -26.79 14.70
N ASN A 37 5.90 -27.12 14.34
CA ASN A 37 6.86 -27.79 15.22
C ASN A 37 7.90 -26.87 15.86
N ILE A 38 7.83 -25.55 15.64
CA ILE A 38 8.91 -24.63 15.99
C ILE A 38 8.43 -23.63 17.06
N PRO A 39 9.14 -23.52 18.20
CA PRO A 39 8.82 -22.53 19.22
C PRO A 39 8.96 -21.09 18.71
N ASN A 40 8.10 -20.20 19.17
CA ASN A 40 8.11 -18.81 18.69
C ASN A 40 9.38 -18.05 19.10
N LEU A 41 9.98 -18.41 20.25
CA LEU A 41 11.30 -17.92 20.68
C LEU A 41 12.35 -18.13 19.58
N GLU A 42 12.37 -19.32 18.99
CA GLU A 42 13.36 -19.70 17.99
C GLU A 42 13.26 -18.81 16.75
N VAL A 43 12.03 -18.62 16.27
CA VAL A 43 11.72 -17.73 15.15
C VAL A 43 12.23 -16.30 15.42
N ILE A 44 11.86 -15.72 16.56
CA ILE A 44 12.24 -14.34 16.90
C ILE A 44 13.75 -14.19 16.96
N LYS A 45 14.46 -15.15 17.59
CA LYS A 45 15.92 -15.06 17.74
C LYS A 45 16.67 -15.33 16.44
N ALA A 46 16.16 -16.21 15.57
CA ALA A 46 16.70 -16.42 14.24
C ALA A 46 16.58 -15.17 13.38
N LEU A 47 15.40 -14.54 13.35
CA LEU A 47 15.17 -13.34 12.56
C LEU A 47 15.86 -12.10 13.11
N GLN A 48 15.99 -11.98 14.44
CA GLN A 48 16.83 -10.97 15.07
C GLN A 48 18.29 -11.08 14.60
N SER A 49 18.81 -12.31 14.45
CA SER A 49 20.15 -12.53 13.92
C SER A 49 20.29 -12.21 12.43
N LEU A 50 19.25 -12.41 11.62
CA LEU A 50 19.28 -12.02 10.20
C LEU A 50 19.18 -10.50 10.04
N LYS A 51 18.37 -9.84 10.86
CA LYS A 51 18.25 -8.38 10.92
C LYS A 51 19.59 -7.72 11.24
N SER A 52 20.31 -8.21 12.26
CA SER A 52 21.60 -7.61 12.64
C SER A 52 22.66 -7.70 11.54
N LYS A 53 22.50 -8.64 10.60
CA LYS A 53 23.37 -8.80 9.42
C LYS A 53 22.87 -8.04 8.19
N GLY A 54 21.72 -7.39 8.24
CA GLY A 54 21.13 -6.64 7.12
C GLY A 54 20.38 -7.49 6.09
N TYR A 55 20.16 -8.78 6.35
CA TYR A 55 19.44 -9.68 5.43
C TYR A 55 17.91 -9.52 5.47
N VAL A 56 17.40 -8.90 6.52
CA VAL A 56 15.97 -8.73 6.74
C VAL A 56 15.73 -7.33 7.30
N ARG A 57 14.69 -6.66 6.80
CA ARG A 57 14.17 -5.41 7.37
C ARG A 57 13.09 -5.76 8.39
N GLU A 58 13.20 -5.21 9.60
CA GLU A 58 12.22 -5.38 10.67
C GLU A 58 11.36 -4.12 10.82
N GLN A 59 10.06 -4.32 10.99
CA GLN A 59 9.10 -3.33 11.48
C GLN A 59 8.41 -3.93 12.71
N PHE A 60 8.40 -3.20 13.82
CA PHE A 60 7.72 -3.63 15.04
C PHE A 60 6.51 -2.73 15.31
N ALA A 61 5.34 -3.33 15.47
CA ALA A 61 4.11 -2.60 15.76
C ALA A 61 3.13 -3.51 16.51
N TRP A 62 2.36 -2.99 17.47
CA TRP A 62 1.30 -3.73 18.17
C TRP A 62 1.74 -5.04 18.83
N ARG A 63 2.98 -5.11 19.33
CA ARG A 63 3.61 -6.36 19.81
C ARG A 63 3.79 -7.45 18.75
N HIS A 64 3.77 -7.09 17.47
CA HIS A 64 4.10 -7.97 16.35
C HIS A 64 5.38 -7.50 15.66
N TYR A 65 6.24 -8.45 15.37
CA TYR A 65 7.38 -8.30 14.48
C TYR A 65 6.93 -8.61 13.06
N TYR A 66 7.22 -7.70 12.16
CA TYR A 66 7.04 -7.83 10.72
C TYR A 66 8.42 -7.82 10.08
N TRP A 67 8.77 -8.89 9.39
CA TRP A 67 10.06 -9.02 8.74
C TRP A 67 9.88 -9.14 7.24
N TYR A 68 10.69 -8.38 6.50
CA TYR A 68 10.73 -8.36 5.05
C TYR A 68 12.12 -8.76 4.58
N LEU A 69 12.19 -9.76 3.71
CA LEU A 69 13.46 -10.22 3.16
C LEU A 69 14.04 -9.15 2.22
N THR A 70 15.33 -8.82 2.38
CA THR A 70 16.04 -7.87 1.51
C THR A 70 16.76 -8.60 0.38
N ASN A 71 17.12 -7.90 -0.70
CA ASN A 71 17.89 -8.48 -1.82
C ASN A 71 19.16 -9.24 -1.38
N PRO A 72 20.06 -8.68 -0.54
CA PRO A 72 21.22 -9.43 -0.05
C PRO A 72 20.83 -10.61 0.86
N GLY A 73 19.70 -10.53 1.55
CA GLY A 73 19.15 -11.66 2.31
C GLY A 73 18.70 -12.82 1.43
N ILE A 74 18.16 -12.55 0.24
CA ILE A 74 17.79 -13.57 -0.75
C ILE A 74 19.03 -14.36 -1.17
N GLU A 75 20.13 -13.67 -1.50
CA GLU A 75 21.39 -14.30 -1.89
C GLU A 75 21.98 -15.15 -0.76
N TYR A 76 21.97 -14.63 0.48
CA TYR A 76 22.43 -15.36 1.65
C TYR A 76 21.65 -16.66 1.87
N LEU A 77 20.31 -16.58 1.85
CA LEU A 77 19.45 -17.75 2.06
C LEU A 77 19.59 -18.76 0.93
N ARG A 78 19.76 -18.31 -0.32
CA ARG A 78 20.02 -19.19 -1.46
C ARG A 78 21.30 -20.00 -1.28
N ASN A 79 22.38 -19.35 -0.87
CA ASN A 79 23.66 -20.00 -0.61
C ASN A 79 23.59 -20.95 0.59
N PHE A 80 22.87 -20.56 1.65
CA PHE A 80 22.73 -21.36 2.87
C PHE A 80 21.89 -22.62 2.67
N LEU A 81 20.81 -22.52 1.91
CA LEU A 81 19.87 -23.61 1.65
C LEU A 81 20.24 -24.41 0.39
N HIS A 82 21.23 -23.96 -0.38
CA HIS A 82 21.69 -24.57 -1.63
C HIS A 82 20.61 -24.65 -2.72
N LEU A 83 19.81 -23.60 -2.87
CA LEU A 83 18.80 -23.51 -3.94
C LEU A 83 19.41 -22.96 -5.23
N PRO A 84 18.93 -23.39 -6.41
CA PRO A 84 19.29 -22.78 -7.68
C PRO A 84 18.81 -21.32 -7.77
N SER A 85 19.43 -20.54 -8.65
CA SER A 85 19.15 -19.10 -8.85
C SER A 85 17.74 -18.80 -9.38
N GLU A 86 17.09 -19.79 -9.97
CA GLU A 86 15.73 -19.72 -10.53
C GLU A 86 14.65 -19.56 -9.45
N ILE A 87 14.89 -20.07 -8.24
CA ILE A 87 13.88 -20.01 -7.19
C ILE A 87 13.95 -18.62 -6.56
N VAL A 88 12.83 -17.91 -6.70
CA VAL A 88 12.63 -16.56 -6.21
C VAL A 88 11.50 -16.57 -5.17
N PRO A 89 11.61 -15.79 -4.07
CA PRO A 89 10.53 -15.61 -3.11
C PRO A 89 9.21 -15.19 -3.73
N SER A 90 8.10 -15.56 -3.09
CA SER A 90 6.74 -15.29 -3.60
C SER A 90 6.46 -13.81 -3.80
N THR A 91 7.09 -12.92 -3.02
CA THR A 91 6.98 -11.46 -3.18
C THR A 91 7.45 -10.91 -4.53
N LEU A 92 8.34 -11.63 -5.23
CA LEU A 92 8.87 -11.21 -6.53
C LEU A 92 8.24 -11.98 -7.70
N LYS A 93 7.47 -13.03 -7.42
CA LYS A 93 6.70 -13.72 -8.47
C LYS A 93 5.58 -12.80 -8.93
N ARG A 94 5.59 -12.43 -10.20
CA ARG A 94 4.51 -11.61 -10.80
C ARG A 94 3.20 -12.39 -10.67
N LEU A 95 2.27 -11.88 -9.87
CA LEU A 95 0.92 -12.42 -9.82
C LEU A 95 0.27 -12.17 -11.18
N VAL A 96 -0.06 -13.24 -11.90
CA VAL A 96 -0.91 -13.15 -13.09
C VAL A 96 -2.27 -12.71 -12.60
N ARG A 97 -2.56 -11.41 -12.72
CA ARG A 97 -3.93 -10.91 -12.55
C ARG A 97 -4.75 -11.60 -13.63
N VAL A 98 -5.53 -12.60 -13.25
CA VAL A 98 -6.68 -12.99 -14.05
C VAL A 98 -7.58 -11.77 -14.01
N GLU A 99 -7.59 -11.01 -15.10
CA GLU A 99 -8.58 -9.97 -15.30
C GLU A 99 -9.93 -10.67 -15.16
N SER A 100 -10.55 -10.53 -14.00
CA SER A 100 -11.93 -10.94 -13.82
C SER A 100 -12.66 -10.28 -14.98
N ALA A 101 -13.22 -11.09 -15.87
CA ALA A 101 -14.11 -10.67 -16.93
C ALA A 101 -15.32 -10.01 -16.27
N ARG A 102 -15.15 -8.78 -15.78
CA ARG A 102 -16.25 -7.88 -15.53
C ARG A 102 -16.77 -7.61 -16.93
N PRO A 103 -18.00 -8.05 -17.27
CA PRO A 103 -18.57 -7.67 -18.54
C PRO A 103 -18.58 -6.13 -18.56
N ARG A 104 -17.75 -5.53 -19.42
CA ARG A 104 -17.97 -4.14 -19.79
C ARG A 104 -19.39 -4.13 -20.36
N PRO A 105 -20.34 -3.36 -19.82
CA PRO A 105 -21.62 -3.23 -20.49
C PRO A 105 -21.33 -2.66 -21.87
N ALA A 106 -21.66 -3.43 -22.90
CA ALA A 106 -21.64 -2.98 -24.29
C ALA A 106 -22.71 -1.88 -24.43
N GLY A 107 -22.29 -0.63 -24.24
CA GLY A 107 -23.10 0.55 -24.44
C GLY A 107 -22.90 1.10 -25.85
N SER A 108 -23.80 0.68 -26.74
CA SER A 108 -24.25 1.32 -27.99
C SER A 108 -23.18 1.68 -29.06
N LEU A 109 -22.97 0.70 -29.94
CA LEU A 109 -22.72 0.98 -31.36
C LEU A 109 -23.88 1.82 -31.89
N ARG A 110 -23.52 2.93 -32.54
CA ARG A 110 -24.40 3.91 -33.14
C ARG A 110 -25.16 3.30 -34.32
N THR A 111 -26.49 3.27 -34.26
CA THR A 111 -27.37 3.19 -35.43
C THR A 111 -28.58 4.08 -35.20
N GLU A 112 -28.91 4.83 -36.26
CA GLU A 112 -30.00 5.79 -36.49
C GLU A 112 -31.31 5.65 -35.69
N GLY A 113 -31.91 6.81 -35.36
CA GLY A 113 -33.37 6.99 -35.50
C GLY A 113 -34.18 7.42 -34.26
N GLY A 114 -34.22 8.72 -33.95
CA GLY A 114 -35.41 9.38 -33.35
C GLY A 114 -35.63 9.32 -31.81
N PRO A 115 -36.52 10.15 -31.24
CA PRO A 115 -36.11 11.20 -30.29
C PRO A 115 -36.75 11.09 -28.90
N LEU A 116 -35.96 11.17 -27.82
CA LEU A 116 -36.47 11.62 -26.52
C LEU A 116 -35.45 12.50 -25.80
N ALA A 117 -35.72 13.81 -25.88
CA ALA A 117 -35.21 14.83 -25.01
C ALA A 117 -35.69 14.59 -23.57
N LYS A 118 -34.76 14.38 -22.64
CA LYS A 118 -34.90 14.79 -21.23
C LYS A 118 -33.56 14.62 -20.51
N GLY A 119 -32.90 15.73 -20.18
CA GLY A 119 -31.78 15.73 -19.22
C GLY A 119 -30.49 16.42 -19.68
N ALA A 120 -30.45 17.04 -20.87
CA ALA A 120 -29.26 17.73 -21.37
C ALA A 120 -29.27 19.26 -21.18
N GLU A 121 -30.31 19.83 -20.54
CA GLU A 121 -30.42 21.29 -20.34
C GLU A 121 -29.87 21.75 -18.98
N ASP A 122 -30.01 20.95 -17.92
CA ASP A 122 -29.56 21.33 -16.57
C ASP A 122 -28.04 21.52 -16.44
N ARG A 123 -27.25 20.82 -17.26
CA ARG A 123 -25.78 20.91 -17.20
C ARG A 123 -25.21 22.08 -18.01
N ALA A 124 -25.97 22.60 -18.97
CA ALA A 124 -25.55 23.70 -19.83
C ALA A 124 -25.79 25.07 -19.18
N GLY A 125 -26.76 25.19 -18.26
CA GLY A 125 -27.03 26.43 -17.51
C GLY A 125 -25.93 26.80 -16.51
N TYR A 126 -25.28 25.82 -15.88
CA TYR A 126 -24.25 26.05 -14.85
C TYR A 126 -22.91 26.55 -15.40
N ARG A 127 -22.68 26.40 -16.73
CA ARG A 127 -21.43 26.81 -17.38
C ARG A 127 -21.50 28.19 -18.03
N ARG A 128 -22.69 28.80 -18.10
CA ARG A 128 -22.83 30.19 -18.57
C ARG A 128 -22.77 31.12 -17.37
N THR A 129 -21.64 31.80 -17.24
CA THR A 129 -21.45 32.98 -16.41
C THR A 129 -22.63 33.97 -16.62
N PRO A 130 -23.35 34.38 -15.57
CA PRO A 130 -24.38 35.42 -15.69
C PRO A 130 -23.69 36.77 -15.80
N GLY A 131 -23.44 37.21 -17.03
CA GLY A 131 -22.73 38.47 -17.30
C GLY A 131 -22.62 38.76 -18.80
N GLY A 132 -23.75 38.70 -19.51
CA GLY A 132 -23.90 39.18 -20.90
C GLY A 132 -24.90 40.34 -20.95
N PRO A 133 -24.75 41.27 -21.89
CA PRO A 133 -25.13 42.67 -21.73
C PRO A 133 -26.64 42.92 -21.83
N GLY A 134 -27.18 43.73 -20.92
CA GLY A 134 -28.49 44.37 -21.09
C GLY A 134 -29.65 43.82 -20.27
N SER A 135 -29.51 43.64 -18.95
CA SER A 135 -30.69 43.54 -18.09
C SER A 135 -30.48 44.29 -16.78
N ASP A 136 -30.91 45.55 -16.80
CA ASP A 136 -31.21 46.37 -15.63
C ASP A 136 -32.12 45.62 -14.66
N LYS A 137 -31.57 45.21 -13.52
CA LYS A 137 -32.38 44.86 -12.35
C LYS A 137 -31.67 45.39 -11.12
N LYS A 138 -32.12 46.58 -10.72
CA LYS A 138 -31.86 47.17 -9.42
C LYS A 138 -32.19 46.15 -8.32
N ALA A 139 -31.19 45.82 -7.52
CA ALA A 139 -31.35 45.24 -6.20
C ALA A 139 -30.29 45.90 -5.30
N ASP A 140 -30.62 47.12 -4.91
CA ASP A 140 -30.03 47.84 -3.79
C ASP A 140 -30.40 47.10 -2.50
N VAL A 141 -29.48 46.33 -1.90
CA VAL A 141 -29.42 46.07 -0.45
C VAL A 141 -28.01 45.56 -0.04
N GLY A 142 -27.21 46.40 0.62
CA GLY A 142 -26.23 45.96 1.64
C GLY A 142 -24.77 45.76 1.20
N PRO A 143 -23.80 46.14 2.06
CA PRO A 143 -22.53 46.75 1.68
C PRO A 143 -21.56 45.71 1.11
N GLY A 144 -20.84 45.95 0.03
CA GLY A 144 -20.16 47.20 -0.31
C GLY A 144 -18.70 46.83 -0.47
N THR A 145 -18.15 47.09 -1.65
CA THR A 145 -16.75 46.87 -2.03
C THR A 145 -15.80 47.44 -0.97
N GLY A 146 -15.24 46.57 -0.15
CA GLY A 146 -14.14 46.87 0.77
C GLY A 146 -13.05 45.83 0.57
N ASP A 147 -11.83 46.27 0.28
CA ASP A 147 -10.65 45.43 0.13
C ASP A 147 -10.44 44.56 1.38
N VAL A 148 -10.46 43.24 1.20
CA VAL A 148 -10.18 42.27 2.27
C VAL A 148 -8.66 42.09 2.42
N GLU A 149 -8.05 42.88 3.30
CA GLU A 149 -6.64 42.72 3.67
C GLU A 149 -6.42 41.42 4.47
N PHE A 150 -5.75 40.43 3.87
CA PHE A 150 -5.29 39.24 4.58
C PHE A 150 -3.98 39.54 5.32
N ARG A 151 -4.09 39.81 6.63
CA ARG A 151 -2.94 39.96 7.54
C ARG A 151 -2.22 38.62 7.73
N ALA A 152 -1.19 38.38 6.94
CA ALA A 152 -0.27 37.26 7.10
C ALA A 152 0.53 37.39 8.40
N GLY A 153 0.52 36.34 9.24
CA GLY A 153 1.41 36.23 10.39
C GLY A 153 1.30 34.88 11.11
N PHE A 154 2.35 34.06 11.03
CA PHE A 154 3.23 33.72 12.17
C PHE A 154 4.26 32.63 11.78
N GLY A 155 5.50 33.10 11.59
CA GLY A 155 6.80 32.47 11.83
C GLY A 155 7.03 30.97 11.62
N ARG A 156 7.93 30.63 10.67
CA ARG A 156 9.09 29.74 10.91
C ARG A 156 10.29 30.25 10.09
N GLY A 157 11.38 30.55 10.79
CA GLY A 157 12.60 31.16 10.24
C GLY A 157 13.36 30.25 9.28
N ARG A 158 14.11 30.89 8.37
CA ARG A 158 14.95 30.28 7.33
C ARG A 158 16.39 30.15 7.85
N PRO A 159 17.08 29.01 7.69
CA PRO A 159 18.50 28.93 8.01
C PRO A 159 19.34 29.52 6.87
N THR A 160 20.40 30.24 7.25
CA THR A 160 21.54 30.64 6.43
C THR A 160 22.38 29.45 6.03
#